data_AF-A0A4Q3RAA3-F1
#
_entry.id   AF-A0A4Q3RAA3-F1
#
_cell.length_a   1.000
_cell.length_b   1.000
_cell.length_c   1.000
_cell.angle_alpha   90.00
_cell.angle_beta   90.00
_cell.angle_gamma   90.00
#
_symmetry.space_group_name_H-M   'P 1'
#
loop_
_entity.id
_entity.type
_entity.pdbx_description
1 polymer ?
#
loop_
_entity_poly.entity_id
_entity_poly.type
_entity_poly.pdbx_seq_one_letter_code
_entity_poly.pdbx_strand_id
1 'polypeptide(L)' 'MDKMELKGNWNEWKGKLKKEYGDLTDDDLMYEEGQDDELMGRIQKKTGKTKEEAEIFLNGFRYRRSIIHKRNPI' A
#
# COMPACT_ATOMS: atom_id res chain seq x y z
N MET A 1 -5.74 -7.21 -8.96
CA MET A 1 -6.32 -7.12 -7.60
C MET A 1 -7.84 -7.16 -7.71
N ASP A 2 -8.49 -8.00 -6.93
CA ASP A 2 -9.95 -7.95 -6.77
C ASP A 2 -10.34 -6.72 -5.93
N LYS A 3 -11.38 -5.96 -6.36
CA LYS A 3 -11.85 -4.75 -5.66
C LYS A 3 -12.14 -5.00 -4.16
N MET A 4 -12.57 -6.20 -3.80
CA MET A 4 -12.84 -6.58 -2.41
C MET A 4 -11.58 -6.66 -1.55
N GLU A 5 -10.44 -7.11 -2.10
CA GLU A 5 -9.18 -7.17 -1.36
C GLU A 5 -8.54 -5.80 -1.16
N LEU A 6 -8.76 -4.88 -2.10
CA LEU A 6 -8.21 -3.52 -2.02
C LEU A 6 -8.81 -2.78 -0.82
N LYS A 7 -10.13 -2.77 -0.67
CA LYS A 7 -10.81 -2.12 0.47
C LYS A 7 -10.36 -2.68 1.82
N GLY A 8 -10.21 -4.00 1.93
CA GLY A 8 -9.76 -4.66 3.17
C GLY A 8 -8.30 -4.34 3.51
N ASN A 9 -7.43 -4.35 2.51
CA ASN A 9 -5.99 -4.11 2.71
C ASN A 9 -5.61 -2.61 2.69
N TRP A 10 -6.50 -1.73 2.22
CA TRP A 10 -6.24 -0.29 2.04
C TRP A 10 -5.79 0.39 3.33
N ASN A 11 -6.44 0.07 4.46
CA ASN A 11 -6.07 0.65 5.76
C ASN A 11 -4.63 0.31 6.16
N GLU A 12 -4.19 -0.92 5.90
CA GLU A 12 -2.81 -1.33 6.19
C GLU A 12 -1.83 -0.64 5.22
N TRP A 13 -2.22 -0.54 3.95
CA TRP A 13 -1.41 0.12 2.93
C TRP A 13 -1.23 1.61 3.20
N LYS A 14 -2.29 2.29 3.61
CA LYS A 14 -2.26 3.70 4.03
C LYS A 14 -1.24 3.92 5.13
N GLY A 15 -1.23 3.09 6.18
CA GLY A 15 -0.23 3.20 7.25
C GLY A 15 1.21 3.02 6.77
N LYS A 16 1.44 2.06 5.86
CA LYS A 16 2.77 1.81 5.28
C LYS A 16 3.21 2.93 4.34
N LEU A 17 2.32 3.41 3.49
CA LEU A 17 2.57 4.50 2.56
C LEU A 17 2.93 5.79 3.31
N LYS A 18 2.20 6.15 4.37
CA LYS A 18 2.56 7.30 5.22
C LYS A 18 3.92 7.15 5.90
N LYS A 19 4.27 5.92 6.29
CA LYS A 19 5.54 5.65 6.97
C LYS A 19 6.74 5.76 6.01
N GLU A 20 6.58 5.31 4.78
CA GLU A 20 7.64 5.39 3.76
C GLU A 20 7.71 6.77 3.12
N TYR A 21 6.55 7.37 2.81
CA TYR A 21 6.41 8.65 2.15
C TYR A 21 5.80 9.65 3.14
N GLY A 22 6.66 10.40 3.82
CA GLY A 22 6.26 11.43 4.79
C GLY A 22 5.41 12.56 4.20
N ASP A 23 5.41 12.72 2.87
CA ASP A 23 4.62 13.71 2.14
C ASP A 23 3.15 13.30 1.93
N LEU A 24 2.80 12.04 2.22
CA LEU A 24 1.43 11.55 2.10
C LEU A 24 0.63 11.86 3.37
N THR A 25 -0.48 12.57 3.19
CA THR A 25 -1.43 12.88 4.27
C THR A 25 -2.58 11.87 4.34
N ASP A 26 -3.37 11.95 5.42
CA ASP A 26 -4.56 11.12 5.55
C ASP A 26 -5.62 11.42 4.48
N ASP A 27 -5.70 12.68 4.03
CA ASP A 27 -6.58 13.15 2.95
C ASP A 27 -6.12 12.66 1.58
N ASP A 28 -4.81 12.65 1.32
CA ASP A 28 -4.25 12.11 0.07
C ASP A 28 -4.54 10.61 -0.09
N LEU A 29 -4.68 9.90 1.03
CA LEU A 29 -4.92 8.46 1.11
C LEU A 29 -6.38 8.11 1.49
N MET A 30 -7.28 9.08 1.41
CA MET A 30 -8.70 8.84 1.65
C MET A 30 -9.28 8.03 0.49
N TYR A 31 -9.85 6.87 0.82
CA TYR A 31 -10.49 6.00 -0.16
C TYR A 31 -12.00 6.12 -0.05
N GLU A 32 -12.65 6.41 -1.16
CA GLU A 32 -14.10 6.30 -1.31
C GLU A 32 -14.43 5.21 -2.34
N GLU A 33 -15.57 4.55 -2.15
CA GLU A 33 -15.98 3.46 -3.02
C GLU A 33 -16.23 3.97 -4.45
N GLY A 34 -15.54 3.39 -5.43
CA GLY A 34 -15.60 3.83 -6.83
C GLY A 34 -14.59 4.91 -7.22
N GLN A 35 -13.80 5.44 -6.28
CA GLN A 35 -12.70 6.38 -6.56
C GLN A 35 -11.32 5.69 -6.66
N ASP A 36 -11.29 4.41 -7.05
CA ASP A 36 -10.05 3.63 -7.13
C ASP A 36 -8.99 4.32 -8.01
N ASP A 37 -9.41 4.84 -9.17
CA ASP A 37 -8.53 5.53 -10.12
C ASP A 37 -8.07 6.90 -9.62
N GLU A 38 -8.95 7.65 -8.94
CA GLU A 38 -8.62 8.98 -8.42
C GLU A 38 -7.62 8.89 -7.26
N LEU A 39 -7.88 8.00 -6.31
CA LEU A 39 -6.95 7.70 -5.21
C LEU A 39 -5.58 7.30 -5.77
N MET A 40 -5.57 6.41 -6.76
CA MET A 40 -4.32 5.98 -7.37
C MET A 40 -3.60 7.15 -8.05
N GLY A 41 -4.31 8.00 -8.78
CA GLY A 41 -3.74 9.20 -9.40
C GLY A 41 -3.11 10.16 -8.40
N ARG A 42 -3.73 10.35 -7.22
CA ARG A 42 -3.17 11.17 -6.12
C ARG A 42 -1.87 10.58 -5.59
N ILE A 43 -1.84 9.27 -5.33
CA ILE A 43 -0.65 8.55 -4.85
C ILE A 43 0.48 8.67 -5.86
N GLN A 44 0.19 8.44 -7.15
CA GLN A 44 1.19 8.56 -8.21
C GLN A 44 1.78 9.98 -8.28
N LYS A 45 0.94 11.02 -8.19
CA LYS A 45 1.39 12.42 -8.19
C LYS A 45 2.26 12.77 -6.98
N LYS A 46 1.93 12.25 -5.79
CA LYS A 46 2.64 12.56 -4.54
C LYS A 46 3.94 11.77 -4.37
N THR A 47 3.91 10.49 -4.71
CA THR A 47 5.06 9.58 -4.55
C THR A 47 5.96 9.54 -5.77
N GLY A 48 5.45 9.97 -6.94
CA GLY A 48 6.11 9.79 -8.24
C GLY A 48 6.15 8.32 -8.70
N LYS A 49 5.52 7.40 -7.98
CA LYS A 49 5.53 5.95 -8.25
C LYS A 49 4.34 5.55 -9.10
N THR A 50 4.49 4.50 -9.90
CA THR A 50 3.34 3.90 -10.58
C THR A 50 2.49 3.10 -9.59
N LYS A 51 1.24 2.79 -10.01
CA LYS A 51 0.37 1.87 -9.27
C LYS A 51 1.08 0.54 -8.97
N GLU A 52 1.76 0.00 -9.97
CA GLU A 52 2.48 -1.28 -9.86
C GLU A 52 3.62 -1.20 -8.86
N GLU A 53 4.39 -0.11 -8.85
CA GLU A 53 5.45 0.08 -7.85
C GLU A 53 4.89 0.14 -6.42
N ALA A 54 3.77 0.84 -6.22
CA ALA A 54 3.08 0.86 -4.94
C ALA A 54 2.60 -0.54 -4.55
N GLU A 55 1.98 -1.28 -5.47
CA GLU A 55 1.55 -2.66 -5.23
C GLU A 55 2.72 -3.60 -4.90
N ILE A 56 3.84 -3.50 -5.63
CA ILE A 56 5.06 -4.28 -5.38
C ILE A 56 5.64 -3.95 -4.01
N PHE A 57 5.72 -2.67 -3.66
CA PHE A 57 6.18 -2.23 -2.34
C PHE A 57 5.33 -2.84 -1.22
N LEU A 58 4.01 -2.75 -1.37
CA LEU A 58 3.03 -3.23 -0.38
C LEU A 58 3.03 -4.77 -0.26
N ASN A 59 3.12 -5.48 -1.39
CA ASN A 59 3.27 -6.93 -1.43
C ASN A 59 4.64 -7.41 -0.90
N GLY A 60 5.70 -6.61 -1.09
CA GLY A 60 7.03 -6.88 -0.57
C GLY A 60 7.08 -6.97 0.96
N PHE A 61 6.24 -6.19 1.67
CA PHE A 61 6.10 -6.34 3.13
C PHE A 61 5.51 -7.70 3.52
N ARG A 62 4.59 -8.24 2.72
CA ARG A 62 3.95 -9.54 2.97
C ARG A 62 4.98 -10.67 2.87
N TYR A 63 5.89 -10.57 1.90
CA TYR A 63 6.97 -11.55 1.72
C TYR A 63 8.05 -11.48 2.81
N ARG A 64 8.44 -10.27 3.25
CA ARG A 64 9.52 -10.12 4.25
C ARG A 64 9.19 -10.76 5.60
N ARG A 65 7.90 -10.84 5.97
CA ARG A 65 7.47 -11.44 7.24
C ARG A 65 7.46 -12.98 7.23
N SER A 66 7.33 -13.60 6.06
CA SER A 66 7.28 -15.07 5.93
C SER A 66 8.66 -15.75 5.97
N ILE A 67 9.73 -15.03 5.62
CA ILE A 67 11.10 -15.56 5.58
C ILE A 67 11.83 -15.51 6.94
N ILE A 68 11.39 -14.63 7.85
CA ILE A 68 12.02 -14.51 9.18
C ILE A 68 11.57 -15.63 10.13
N HIS A 69 10.38 -16.21 9.93
CA HIS A 69 9.87 -17.30 10.77
C HIS A 69 10.39 -18.71 10.42
N LYS A 70 11.14 -18.90 9.32
CA LYS A 70 11.68 -20.22 8.93
C LYS A 70 13.17 -20.44 9.26
N ARG A 71 13.84 -19.47 9.89
CA ARG A 71 15.28 -19.55 10.22
C ARG A 71 15.59 -19.50 11.72
N ASN A 72 14.65 -19.91 12.57
CA ASN A 72 14.96 -20.19 13.97
C ASN A 72 14.50 -21.60 14.34
N PRO A 73 15.25 -22.66 13.97
CA PRO A 73 15.15 -23.92 14.66
C PRO A 73 15.78 -23.70 16.05
N ILE A 74 14.95 -23.83 17.08
CA ILE A 74 15.38 -24.07 18.47
C ILE A 74 16.38 -25.23 18.52
#